data_AF-A0A2M8KDJ2-F1
#
_entry.id   AF-A0A2M8KDJ2-F1
#
_cell.length_a   1.000
_cell.length_b   1.000
_cell.length_c   1.000
_cell.angle_alpha   90.00
_cell.angle_beta   90.00
_cell.angle_gamma   90.00
#
_symmetry.space_group_name_H-M   'P 1'
#
loop_
_entity.id
_entity.type
_entity.pdbx_description
1 polymer ?
#
loop_
_entity_poly.entity_id
_entity_poly.type
_entity_poly.pdbx_seq_one_letter_code
_entity_poly.pdbx_strand_id
1 'polypeptide(L)'
;MNIEQANNLLLESASRLNNDTLNFSLISSVPKISASEITDALNQARTILKSLPITINTNSEKSWKISKEEIVDWIKFEPKEMASGAILNLTIDENAVKEYLEQKSLLVNQQPLNASLKIIGGEIATSTPAQKGVALDVDSSVKIIARDLLEGRNQLSLIINKTAPIINDENFISLGLTSLLGQGETTFDGSTAPRNENIKLAAAKFNGVLLAPGEEFIFGDLLGDVGPEQGYRSATVIKDGKKVQEYGGGICQVSTTAFRGAVKAGLKITERRNHSIAIPVYAPQGFDATVYPPNPDFRFINDTSNNVLIQTKIKGYKLIFEFYGTKEWDEVKLIGPTEYDKKEDGSMKAILSREIIKDGAVVKKDTWRSTYKPTKEAPVNPLQ
;
A
#
# COMPACT_ATOMS: atom_id res chain seq x y z
N MET A 1 15.09 62.65 -21.66
CA MET A 1 15.32 62.85 -20.22
C MET A 1 14.63 61.72 -19.46
N ASN A 2 15.27 61.08 -18.47
CA ASN A 2 14.54 60.11 -17.64
C ASN A 2 13.64 60.87 -16.62
N ILE A 3 12.68 60.17 -16.00
CA ILE A 3 11.68 60.80 -15.12
C ILE A 3 12.34 61.54 -13.95
N GLU A 4 13.44 61.00 -13.43
CA GLU A 4 14.17 61.58 -12.30
C GLU A 4 14.86 62.91 -12.66
N GLN A 5 15.48 62.99 -13.84
CA GLN A 5 16.09 64.21 -14.36
C GLN A 5 15.04 65.29 -14.66
N ALA A 6 13.85 64.89 -15.15
CA ALA A 6 12.75 65.82 -15.41
C ALA A 6 12.17 66.41 -14.11
N ASN A 7 12.02 65.57 -13.08
CA ASN A 7 11.57 66.02 -11.76
C ASN A 7 12.56 66.99 -11.11
N ASN A 8 13.87 66.72 -11.20
CA ASN A 8 14.88 67.61 -10.66
C ASN A 8 14.89 68.97 -11.35
N LEU A 9 14.74 69.01 -12.68
CA LEU A 9 14.66 70.26 -13.44
C LEU A 9 13.39 71.06 -13.14
N LEU A 10 12.25 70.39 -12.95
CA LEU A 10 11.00 71.02 -12.53
C LEU A 10 11.11 71.63 -11.12
N LEU A 11 11.69 70.88 -10.17
CA LEU A 11 11.91 71.34 -8.80
C LEU A 11 12.87 72.55 -8.76
N GLU A 12 13.94 72.51 -9.55
CA GLU A 12 14.90 73.62 -9.60
C GLU A 12 14.28 74.87 -10.24
N SER A 13 13.51 74.73 -11.33
CA SER A 13 12.79 75.84 -11.96
C SER A 13 11.74 76.46 -11.04
N ALA A 14 10.97 75.63 -10.33
CA ALA A 14 9.96 76.07 -9.37
C ALA A 14 10.59 76.79 -8.16
N SER A 15 11.73 76.30 -7.65
CA SER A 15 12.44 76.90 -6.52
C SER A 15 12.98 78.30 -6.80
N ARG A 16 13.21 78.63 -8.08
CA ARG A 16 13.74 79.92 -8.53
C ARG A 16 12.67 80.85 -9.10
N LEU A 17 11.39 80.46 -9.07
CA LEU A 17 10.26 81.19 -9.66
C LEU A 17 10.53 81.59 -11.13
N ASN A 18 11.27 80.76 -11.85
CA ASN A 18 11.67 81.06 -13.22
C ASN A 18 10.56 80.61 -14.19
N ASN A 19 10.09 81.53 -15.03
CA ASN A 19 9.01 81.31 -16.00
C ASN A 19 9.52 80.90 -17.40
N ASP A 20 10.79 80.50 -17.51
CA ASP A 20 11.36 80.03 -18.76
C ASP A 20 10.69 78.74 -19.25
N THR A 21 10.54 78.61 -20.57
CA THR A 21 9.92 77.42 -21.17
C THR A 21 10.85 76.21 -21.03
N LEU A 22 10.43 75.23 -20.22
CA LEU A 22 11.16 73.96 -20.07
C LEU A 22 10.85 73.04 -21.27
N ASN A 23 11.88 72.77 -22.08
CA ASN A 23 11.77 71.84 -23.20
C ASN A 23 12.14 70.43 -22.76
N PHE A 24 11.16 69.52 -22.77
CA PHE A 24 11.38 68.10 -22.49
C PHE A 24 11.55 67.32 -23.79
N SER A 25 12.66 66.60 -23.93
CA SER A 25 12.82 65.60 -24.99
C SER A 25 12.26 64.27 -24.52
N LEU A 26 11.16 63.85 -25.16
CA LEU A 26 10.59 62.51 -25.01
C LEU A 26 11.62 61.46 -25.44
N ILE A 27 11.91 60.50 -24.57
CA ILE A 27 12.60 59.27 -24.97
C ILE A 27 11.51 58.27 -25.30
N SER A 28 11.37 57.93 -26.58
CA SER A 28 10.52 56.82 -26.99
C SER A 28 11.19 55.52 -26.56
N SER A 29 10.56 54.77 -25.65
CA SER A 29 10.92 53.36 -25.44
C SER A 29 10.06 52.53 -26.37
N VAL A 30 10.68 51.94 -27.39
CA VAL A 30 10.01 50.94 -28.22
C VAL A 30 9.83 49.68 -27.36
N PRO A 31 8.65 49.04 -27.35
CA PRO A 31 8.50 47.76 -26.65
C PRO A 31 9.57 46.78 -27.14
N LYS A 32 10.09 45.97 -26.21
CA LYS A 32 11.13 44.96 -26.51
C LYS A 32 10.71 43.93 -27.57
N ILE A 33 9.42 43.80 -27.83
CA ILE A 33 8.82 42.89 -28.82
C ILE A 33 7.79 43.69 -29.62
N SER A 34 7.87 43.64 -30.96
CA SER A 34 6.95 44.28 -31.89
C SER A 34 5.72 43.42 -32.20
N ALA A 35 4.62 44.02 -32.67
CA ALA A 35 3.41 43.27 -33.01
C ALA A 35 3.65 42.21 -34.11
N SER A 36 4.57 42.45 -35.05
CA SER A 36 4.96 41.47 -36.07
C SER A 36 5.67 40.25 -35.48
N GLU A 37 6.44 40.43 -34.39
CA GLU A 37 7.22 39.38 -33.70
C GLU A 37 6.38 38.47 -32.79
N ILE A 38 5.08 38.75 -32.65
CA ILE A 38 4.11 37.97 -31.85
C ILE A 38 3.31 37.00 -32.75
N THR A 39 3.31 37.21 -34.07
CA THR A 39 2.46 36.51 -35.04
C THR A 39 2.67 35.01 -35.04
N ASP A 40 3.93 34.56 -34.97
CA ASP A 40 4.28 33.14 -35.04
C ASP A 40 3.81 32.38 -33.79
N ALA A 41 4.05 32.94 -32.60
CA ALA A 41 3.59 32.36 -31.34
C ALA A 41 2.06 32.28 -31.27
N LEU A 42 1.35 33.32 -31.73
CA LEU A 42 -0.11 33.30 -31.82
C LEU A 42 -0.63 32.27 -32.82
N ASN A 43 0.03 32.11 -33.97
CA ASN A 43 -0.34 31.09 -34.95
C ASN A 43 -0.10 29.68 -34.41
N GLN A 44 1.01 29.45 -33.71
CA GLN A 44 1.28 28.16 -33.05
C GLN A 44 0.25 27.85 -31.96
N ALA A 45 -0.10 28.82 -31.10
CA ALA A 45 -1.16 28.66 -30.11
C ALA A 45 -2.50 28.30 -30.77
N ARG A 46 -2.86 28.98 -31.87
CA ARG A 46 -4.08 28.66 -32.64
C ARG A 46 -4.04 27.27 -33.25
N THR A 47 -2.88 26.82 -33.73
CA THR A 47 -2.72 25.45 -34.25
C THR A 47 -2.95 24.43 -33.15
N ILE A 48 -2.33 24.61 -31.97
CA ILE A 48 -2.55 23.75 -30.80
C ILE A 48 -4.05 23.65 -30.47
N LEU A 49 -4.73 24.80 -30.37
CA LEU A 49 -6.16 24.84 -30.03
C LEU A 49 -7.06 24.27 -31.14
N LYS A 50 -6.65 24.31 -32.41
CA LYS A 50 -7.38 23.68 -33.52
C LYS A 50 -7.22 22.16 -33.55
N SER A 51 -6.15 21.64 -32.97
CA SER A 51 -5.90 20.19 -32.86
C SER A 51 -6.79 19.50 -31.82
N LEU A 52 -7.63 20.24 -31.09
CA LEU A 52 -8.60 19.66 -30.16
C LEU A 52 -9.62 18.74 -30.88
N PRO A 53 -10.03 17.62 -30.26
CA PRO A 53 -9.65 17.18 -28.91
C PRO A 53 -8.25 16.55 -28.88
N ILE A 54 -7.43 16.98 -27.92
CA ILE A 54 -6.15 16.34 -27.63
C ILE A 54 -6.45 15.11 -26.77
N THR A 55 -6.00 13.94 -27.22
CA THR A 55 -6.22 12.66 -26.54
C THR A 55 -4.89 12.13 -26.02
N ILE A 56 -4.84 11.82 -24.73
CA ILE A 56 -3.80 11.01 -24.14
C ILE A 56 -4.13 9.54 -24.34
N ASN A 57 -3.14 8.77 -24.77
CA ASN A 57 -3.14 7.32 -24.71
C ASN A 57 -1.96 6.87 -23.85
N THR A 58 -2.20 5.90 -22.97
CA THR A 58 -1.14 5.15 -22.32
C THR A 58 -0.93 3.85 -23.07
N ASN A 59 0.30 3.35 -23.12
CA ASN A 59 0.61 2.05 -23.75
C ASN A 59 -0.03 0.84 -23.00
N SER A 60 -0.87 1.09 -21.99
CA SER A 60 -1.68 0.12 -21.22
C SER A 60 -3.18 0.35 -21.38
N GLU A 61 -3.63 0.80 -22.56
CA GLU A 61 -5.04 0.87 -22.97
C GLU A 61 -5.92 1.94 -22.27
N LYS A 62 -5.41 2.67 -21.27
CA LYS A 62 -6.12 3.84 -20.72
C LYS A 62 -5.97 5.03 -21.66
N SER A 63 -7.09 5.70 -21.95
CA SER A 63 -7.13 6.93 -22.73
C SER A 63 -8.04 7.97 -22.08
N TRP A 64 -7.72 9.24 -22.25
CA TRP A 64 -8.57 10.35 -21.84
C TRP A 64 -8.31 11.59 -22.69
N LYS A 65 -9.23 12.54 -22.64
CA LYS A 65 -9.11 13.82 -23.34
C LYS A 65 -8.60 14.89 -22.39
N ILE A 66 -7.76 15.77 -22.89
CA ILE A 66 -7.33 17.00 -22.21
C ILE A 66 -8.32 18.10 -22.57
N SER A 67 -8.75 18.88 -21.58
CA SER A 67 -9.69 19.99 -21.81
C SER A 67 -9.00 21.14 -22.54
N LYS A 68 -9.79 22.03 -23.13
CA LYS A 68 -9.24 23.23 -23.76
C LYS A 68 -8.61 24.14 -22.71
N GLU A 69 -9.25 24.23 -21.55
CA GLU A 69 -8.85 25.06 -20.42
C GLU A 69 -7.48 24.61 -19.89
N GLU A 70 -7.28 23.29 -19.72
CA GLU A 70 -5.98 22.70 -19.34
C GLU A 70 -4.88 23.09 -20.33
N ILE A 71 -5.14 22.96 -21.64
CA ILE A 71 -4.16 23.34 -22.68
C ILE A 71 -3.85 24.83 -22.64
N VAL A 72 -4.85 25.69 -22.42
CA VAL A 72 -4.64 27.14 -22.33
C VAL A 72 -3.80 27.50 -21.11
N ASP A 73 -4.06 26.87 -19.96
CA ASP A 73 -3.30 27.10 -18.72
C ASP A 73 -1.84 26.65 -18.84
N TRP A 74 -1.54 25.68 -19.70
CA TRP A 74 -0.17 25.22 -19.94
C TRP A 74 0.61 26.09 -20.94
N ILE A 75 -0.05 26.89 -21.77
CA ILE A 75 0.65 27.71 -22.77
C ILE A 75 1.31 28.91 -22.08
N LYS A 76 2.62 29.01 -22.23
CA LYS A 76 3.42 30.17 -21.79
C LYS A 76 3.99 30.91 -22.98
N PHE A 77 4.17 32.21 -22.81
CA PHE A 77 4.82 33.08 -23.77
C PHE A 77 6.01 33.74 -23.10
N GLU A 78 7.20 33.51 -23.64
CA GLU A 78 8.45 33.97 -23.06
C GLU A 78 9.30 34.67 -24.13
N PRO A 79 9.99 35.77 -23.80
CA PRO A 79 10.92 36.39 -24.74
C PRO A 79 12.09 35.46 -25.03
N LYS A 80 12.43 35.29 -26.31
CA LYS A 80 13.60 34.55 -26.77
C LYS A 80 14.50 35.48 -27.59
N GLU A 81 15.70 35.70 -27.10
CA GLU A 81 16.71 36.51 -27.79
C GLU A 81 17.19 35.79 -29.07
N MET A 82 17.26 36.54 -30.17
CA MET A 82 17.84 36.10 -31.44
C MET A 82 18.85 37.14 -31.95
N ALA A 83 19.64 36.77 -32.95
CA ALA A 83 20.61 37.70 -33.57
C ALA A 83 19.96 38.95 -34.17
N SER A 84 18.67 38.89 -34.52
CA SER A 84 17.88 39.98 -35.12
C SER A 84 17.02 40.77 -34.12
N GLY A 85 17.10 40.47 -32.82
CA GLY A 85 16.22 41.01 -31.78
C GLY A 85 15.51 39.91 -30.98
N ALA A 86 14.62 40.27 -30.04
CA ALA A 86 13.85 39.32 -29.27
C ALA A 86 12.53 38.96 -29.98
N ILE A 87 12.13 37.68 -29.94
CA ILE A 87 10.80 37.24 -30.36
C ILE A 87 10.00 36.71 -29.18
N LEU A 88 8.68 36.69 -29.30
CA LEU A 88 7.85 35.96 -28.34
C LEU A 88 7.87 34.47 -28.72
N ASN A 89 8.38 33.63 -27.83
CA ASN A 89 8.40 32.18 -28.02
C ASN A 89 7.26 31.54 -27.21
N LEU A 90 6.53 30.61 -27.83
CA LEU A 90 5.54 29.80 -27.13
C LEU A 90 6.25 28.60 -26.49
N THR A 91 6.04 28.40 -25.20
CA THR A 91 6.50 27.24 -24.43
C THR A 91 5.31 26.57 -23.75
N ILE A 92 5.52 25.34 -23.30
CA ILE A 92 4.55 24.60 -22.47
C ILE A 92 5.08 24.60 -21.04
N ASP A 93 4.22 24.95 -20.09
CA ASP A 93 4.53 24.92 -18.67
C ASP A 93 4.65 23.48 -18.17
N GLU A 94 5.88 22.96 -18.21
CA GLU A 94 6.17 21.60 -17.76
C GLU A 94 5.76 21.35 -16.31
N ASN A 95 5.76 22.37 -15.43
CA ASN A 95 5.31 22.22 -14.05
C ASN A 95 3.80 22.02 -13.96
N ALA A 96 3.00 22.81 -14.68
CA ALA A 96 1.56 22.65 -14.71
C ALA A 96 1.14 21.30 -15.32
N VAL A 97 1.85 20.85 -16.36
CA VAL A 97 1.65 19.51 -16.95
C VAL A 97 2.03 18.43 -15.93
N LYS A 98 3.11 18.61 -15.17
CA LYS A 98 3.55 17.67 -14.14
C LYS A 98 2.48 17.50 -13.05
N GLU A 99 2.00 18.60 -12.47
CA GLU A 99 0.95 18.58 -11.45
C GLU A 99 -0.32 17.86 -11.96
N TYR A 100 -0.71 18.13 -13.20
CA TYR A 100 -1.82 17.43 -13.85
C TYR A 100 -1.58 15.92 -13.96
N LEU A 101 -0.39 15.52 -14.43
CA LEU A 101 -0.05 14.10 -14.59
C LEU A 101 0.09 13.39 -13.25
N GLU A 102 0.55 14.07 -12.19
CA GLU A 102 0.60 13.52 -10.84
C GLU A 102 -0.81 13.18 -10.33
N GLN A 103 -1.79 14.06 -10.54
CA GLN A 103 -3.19 13.76 -10.22
C GLN A 103 -3.75 12.61 -11.06
N LYS A 104 -3.47 12.58 -12.36
CA LYS A 104 -3.89 11.48 -13.25
C LYS A 104 -3.22 10.16 -12.89
N SER A 105 -1.98 10.20 -12.39
CA SER A 105 -1.23 9.02 -11.99
C SER A 105 -1.96 8.22 -10.90
N LEU A 106 -2.73 8.88 -10.03
CA LEU A 106 -3.53 8.20 -9.01
C LEU A 106 -4.61 7.27 -9.59
N LEU A 107 -5.08 7.54 -10.81
CA LEU A 107 -6.06 6.72 -11.53
C LEU A 107 -5.40 5.71 -12.48
N VAL A 108 -4.17 6.00 -12.92
CA VAL A 108 -3.41 5.14 -13.84
C VAL A 108 -2.66 4.06 -13.07
N ASN A 109 -1.96 4.45 -12.00
CA ASN A 109 -1.00 3.64 -11.27
C ASN A 109 -1.67 2.48 -10.55
N GLN A 110 -1.07 1.30 -10.68
CA GLN A 110 -1.52 0.07 -10.08
C GLN A 110 -0.29 -0.71 -9.59
N GLN A 111 -0.32 -1.13 -8.34
CA GLN A 111 0.74 -1.98 -7.79
C GLN A 111 0.67 -3.38 -8.40
N PRO A 112 1.82 -4.09 -8.55
CA PRO A 112 1.81 -5.47 -9.00
C PRO A 112 1.06 -6.36 -8.01
N LEU A 113 0.36 -7.37 -8.51
CA LEU A 113 -0.33 -8.38 -7.71
C LEU A 113 0.34 -9.74 -7.93
N ASN A 114 0.79 -10.34 -6.82
CA ASN A 114 1.39 -11.68 -6.83
C ASN A 114 0.37 -12.73 -7.28
N ALA A 115 0.87 -13.75 -7.99
CA ALA A 115 0.13 -14.98 -8.18
C ALA A 115 -0.20 -15.61 -6.82
N SER A 116 -1.41 -16.18 -6.70
CA SER A 116 -1.77 -16.98 -5.54
C SER A 116 -1.67 -18.46 -5.87
N LEU A 117 -1.21 -19.26 -4.92
CA LEU A 117 -0.98 -20.69 -5.08
C LEU A 117 -2.10 -21.52 -4.44
N LYS A 118 -2.25 -22.74 -4.94
CA LYS A 118 -3.11 -23.79 -4.37
C LYS A 118 -2.50 -25.16 -4.69
N ILE A 119 -2.97 -26.19 -3.99
CA ILE A 119 -2.69 -27.58 -4.36
C ILE A 119 -3.84 -28.12 -5.21
N ILE A 120 -3.53 -28.67 -6.39
CA ILE A 120 -4.46 -29.42 -7.25
C ILE A 120 -3.86 -30.80 -7.48
N GLY A 121 -4.60 -31.87 -7.17
CA GLY A 121 -4.11 -33.23 -7.45
C GLY A 121 -2.81 -33.62 -6.74
N GLY A 122 -2.45 -32.93 -5.64
CA GLY A 122 -1.19 -33.13 -4.92
C GLY A 122 -0.05 -32.23 -5.38
N GLU A 123 -0.21 -31.49 -6.48
CA GLU A 123 0.80 -30.60 -7.02
C GLU A 123 0.44 -29.13 -6.77
N ILE A 124 1.47 -28.28 -6.65
CA ILE A 124 1.26 -26.85 -6.52
C ILE A 124 0.94 -26.23 -7.89
N ALA A 125 -0.04 -25.35 -7.91
CA ALA A 125 -0.46 -24.64 -9.11
C ALA A 125 -0.92 -23.22 -8.78
N THR A 126 -0.85 -22.33 -9.76
CA THR A 126 -1.49 -21.02 -9.67
C THR A 126 -3.01 -21.18 -9.51
N SER A 127 -3.56 -20.50 -8.50
CA SER A 127 -4.99 -20.30 -8.31
C SER A 127 -5.48 -19.01 -8.95
N THR A 128 -4.74 -17.91 -8.77
CA THR A 128 -5.04 -16.61 -9.38
C THR A 128 -3.76 -16.12 -10.07
N PRO A 129 -3.81 -15.81 -11.39
CA PRO A 129 -2.64 -15.33 -12.12
C PRO A 129 -2.06 -14.04 -11.57
N ALA A 130 -0.76 -13.87 -11.78
CA ALA A 130 -0.06 -12.65 -11.40
C ALA A 130 -0.47 -11.48 -12.30
N GLN A 131 -0.50 -10.26 -11.76
CA GLN A 131 -0.75 -9.05 -12.53
C GLN A 131 0.45 -8.11 -12.42
N LYS A 132 0.94 -7.63 -13.57
CA LYS A 132 2.00 -6.63 -13.62
C LYS A 132 1.49 -5.30 -13.09
N GLY A 133 2.29 -4.64 -12.26
CA GLY A 133 2.06 -3.27 -11.87
C GLY A 133 2.27 -2.32 -13.04
N VAL A 134 1.62 -1.17 -13.00
CA VAL A 134 1.71 -0.11 -13.99
C VAL A 134 1.92 1.21 -13.26
N ALA A 135 2.89 2.01 -13.69
CA ALA A 135 3.12 3.35 -13.17
C ALA A 135 3.32 4.32 -14.33
N LEU A 136 2.66 5.48 -14.28
CA LEU A 136 2.89 6.57 -15.23
C LEU A 136 4.29 7.16 -14.99
N ASP A 137 5.11 7.20 -16.03
CA ASP A 137 6.39 7.91 -16.01
C ASP A 137 6.11 9.40 -16.23
N VAL A 138 5.87 10.12 -15.14
CA VAL A 138 5.44 11.52 -15.19
C VAL A 138 6.49 12.39 -15.90
N ASP A 139 7.75 12.32 -15.48
CA ASP A 139 8.79 13.22 -15.99
C ASP A 139 9.05 13.01 -17.49
N SER A 140 9.06 11.76 -17.98
CA SER A 140 9.21 11.51 -19.41
C SER A 140 7.95 11.88 -20.20
N SER A 141 6.78 11.71 -19.60
CA SER A 141 5.49 12.05 -20.20
C SER A 141 5.28 13.56 -20.35
N VAL A 142 5.73 14.37 -19.39
CA VAL A 142 5.71 15.84 -19.46
C VAL A 142 6.43 16.32 -20.73
N LYS A 143 7.63 15.80 -20.99
CA LYS A 143 8.43 16.15 -22.18
C LYS A 143 7.74 15.77 -23.48
N ILE A 144 7.04 14.63 -23.48
CA ILE A 144 6.25 14.18 -24.64
C ILE A 144 5.09 15.14 -24.90
N ILE A 145 4.32 15.50 -23.86
CA ILE A 145 3.20 16.43 -23.99
C ILE A 145 3.71 17.79 -24.52
N ALA A 146 4.76 18.34 -23.92
CA ALA A 146 5.32 19.62 -24.33
C ALA A 146 5.74 19.61 -25.81
N ARG A 147 6.54 18.62 -26.21
CA ARG A 147 6.99 18.47 -27.61
C ARG A 147 5.82 18.30 -28.57
N ASP A 148 4.94 17.34 -28.31
CA ASP A 148 3.91 16.93 -29.26
C ASP A 148 2.82 18.00 -29.42
N LEU A 149 2.50 18.74 -28.35
CA LEU A 149 1.64 19.93 -28.45
C LEU A 149 2.29 21.00 -29.34
N LEU A 150 3.57 21.32 -29.13
CA LEU A 150 4.28 22.30 -29.95
C LEU A 150 4.35 21.90 -31.44
N GLU A 151 4.36 20.60 -31.74
CA GLU A 151 4.28 20.03 -33.09
C GLU A 151 2.84 19.96 -33.65
N GLY A 152 1.84 20.36 -32.87
CA GLY A 152 0.43 20.39 -33.28
C GLY A 152 -0.24 19.02 -33.31
N ARG A 153 0.33 18.00 -32.65
CA ARG A 153 -0.25 16.66 -32.58
C ARG A 153 -1.46 16.65 -31.66
N ASN A 154 -2.40 15.74 -31.92
CA ASN A 154 -3.61 15.55 -31.12
C ASN A 154 -3.74 14.18 -30.46
N GLN A 155 -2.77 13.28 -30.70
CA GLN A 155 -2.66 11.97 -30.05
C GLN A 155 -1.31 11.90 -29.36
N LEU A 156 -1.34 11.88 -28.03
CA LEU A 156 -0.17 11.94 -27.16
C LEU A 156 0.00 10.57 -26.50
N SER A 157 1.14 9.91 -26.74
CA SER A 157 1.40 8.57 -26.19
C SER A 157 2.31 8.67 -24.97
N LEU A 158 1.75 8.54 -23.77
CA LEU A 158 2.49 8.66 -22.52
C LEU A 158 3.20 7.36 -22.15
N ILE A 159 4.31 7.52 -21.44
CA ILE A 159 5.16 6.40 -21.03
C ILE A 159 4.65 5.84 -19.71
N ILE A 160 4.60 4.52 -19.66
CA ILE A 160 4.31 3.77 -18.45
C ILE A 160 5.44 2.78 -18.20
N ASN A 161 5.76 2.60 -16.92
CA ASN A 161 6.68 1.61 -16.44
C ASN A 161 5.90 0.42 -15.90
N LYS A 162 6.23 -0.80 -16.36
CA LYS A 162 5.60 -2.04 -15.89
C LYS A 162 6.51 -2.70 -14.87
N THR A 163 5.96 -3.07 -13.72
CA THR A 163 6.69 -3.77 -12.65
C THR A 163 6.18 -5.21 -12.56
N ALA A 164 7.08 -6.18 -12.60
CA ALA A 164 6.71 -7.58 -12.42
C ALA A 164 6.32 -7.86 -10.96
N PRO A 165 5.34 -8.75 -10.70
CA PRO A 165 5.09 -9.22 -9.35
C PRO A 165 6.24 -10.11 -8.86
N ILE A 166 6.42 -10.13 -7.54
CA ILE A 166 7.47 -10.93 -6.87
C ILE A 166 7.22 -12.41 -7.16
N ILE A 167 5.97 -12.84 -7.07
CA ILE A 167 5.53 -14.21 -7.37
C ILE A 167 4.70 -14.15 -8.63
N ASN A 168 5.14 -14.86 -9.65
CA ASN A 168 4.46 -15.00 -10.93
C ASN A 168 4.22 -16.48 -11.27
N ASP A 169 3.51 -16.71 -12.37
CA ASP A 169 3.05 -18.04 -12.79
C ASP A 169 4.19 -18.98 -13.21
N GLU A 170 5.40 -18.46 -13.38
CA GLU A 170 6.57 -19.19 -13.89
C GLU A 170 7.67 -19.34 -12.82
N ASN A 171 7.69 -18.49 -11.78
CA ASN A 171 8.81 -18.41 -10.84
C ASN A 171 8.54 -19.04 -9.45
N PHE A 172 7.32 -19.44 -9.12
CA PHE A 172 7.05 -19.97 -7.77
C PHE A 172 7.90 -21.21 -7.44
N ILE A 173 8.23 -22.04 -8.44
CA ILE A 173 9.14 -23.19 -8.28
C ILE A 173 10.56 -22.72 -7.96
N SER A 174 11.09 -21.73 -8.68
CA SER A 174 12.45 -21.21 -8.43
C SER A 174 12.55 -20.44 -7.11
N LEU A 175 11.42 -19.94 -6.59
CA LEU A 175 11.32 -19.38 -5.25
C LEU A 175 11.25 -20.45 -4.14
N GLY A 176 11.26 -21.74 -4.47
CA GLY A 176 11.18 -22.84 -3.50
C GLY A 176 9.77 -23.07 -2.96
N LEU A 177 8.73 -22.58 -3.63
CA LEU A 177 7.33 -22.77 -3.23
C LEU A 177 6.80 -24.02 -3.92
N THR A 178 7.08 -25.20 -3.37
CA THR A 178 6.76 -26.49 -4.03
C THR A 178 5.73 -27.32 -3.26
N SER A 179 5.45 -26.98 -2.00
CA SER A 179 4.58 -27.77 -1.12
C SER A 179 3.82 -26.90 -0.13
N LEU A 180 2.67 -27.39 0.33
CA LEU A 180 1.98 -26.83 1.49
C LEU A 180 2.64 -27.39 2.76
N LEU A 181 3.37 -26.54 3.49
CA LEU A 181 4.05 -26.89 4.74
C LEU A 181 3.09 -27.06 5.90
N GLY A 182 2.06 -26.20 5.97
CA GLY A 182 1.09 -26.24 7.05
C GLY A 182 -0.10 -25.32 6.83
N GLN A 183 -1.20 -25.60 7.54
CA GLN A 183 -2.44 -24.85 7.44
C GLN A 183 -3.10 -24.61 8.80
N GLY A 184 -3.33 -23.34 9.13
CA GLY A 184 -4.12 -22.91 10.28
C GLY A 184 -5.55 -22.62 9.87
N GLU A 185 -6.52 -22.98 10.71
CA GLU A 185 -7.93 -22.65 10.49
C GLU A 185 -8.59 -22.20 11.81
N THR A 186 -9.45 -21.20 11.72
CA THR A 186 -10.44 -20.84 12.75
C THR A 186 -11.79 -20.50 12.08
N THR A 187 -12.88 -20.59 12.84
CA THR A 187 -14.21 -20.13 12.41
C THR A 187 -14.58 -18.85 13.13
N PHE A 188 -15.22 -17.92 12.43
CA PHE A 188 -15.87 -16.75 13.01
C PHE A 188 -17.39 -16.77 12.76
N ASP A 189 -17.96 -17.96 12.56
CA ASP A 189 -19.41 -18.13 12.47
C ASP A 189 -20.11 -17.61 13.73
N GLY A 190 -21.28 -17.01 13.57
CA GLY A 190 -22.03 -16.35 14.65
C GLY A 190 -21.42 -15.02 15.14
N SER A 191 -20.35 -14.52 14.52
CA SER A 191 -19.77 -13.22 14.86
C SER A 191 -20.56 -12.04 14.28
N THR A 192 -20.46 -10.89 14.94
CA THR A 192 -21.10 -9.64 14.49
C THR A 192 -20.47 -9.13 13.19
N ALA A 193 -21.24 -8.40 12.38
CA ALA A 193 -20.75 -7.84 11.12
C ALA A 193 -19.48 -6.96 11.28
N PRO A 194 -19.39 -6.05 12.27
CA PRO A 194 -18.15 -5.29 12.52
C PRO A 194 -16.92 -6.17 12.78
N ARG A 195 -17.08 -7.24 13.56
CA ARG A 195 -16.00 -8.20 13.83
C ARG A 195 -15.57 -8.93 12.57
N ASN A 196 -16.52 -9.31 11.72
CA ASN A 196 -16.25 -10.00 10.45
C ASN A 196 -15.49 -9.10 9.48
N GLU A 197 -15.85 -7.81 9.39
CA GLU A 197 -15.11 -6.82 8.60
C GLU A 197 -13.67 -6.67 9.08
N ASN A 198 -13.47 -6.53 10.40
CA ASN A 198 -12.14 -6.44 11.00
C ASN A 198 -11.27 -7.66 10.70
N ILE A 199 -11.82 -8.87 10.79
CA ILE A 199 -11.10 -10.11 10.49
C ILE A 199 -10.68 -10.15 9.03
N LYS A 200 -11.57 -9.79 8.10
CA LYS A 200 -11.27 -9.74 6.66
C LYS A 200 -10.17 -8.73 6.36
N LEU A 201 -10.29 -7.51 6.91
CA LEU A 201 -9.33 -6.43 6.74
C LEU A 201 -7.95 -6.81 7.28
N ALA A 202 -7.88 -7.34 8.51
CA ALA A 202 -6.64 -7.77 9.12
C ALA A 202 -6.02 -8.96 8.37
N ALA A 203 -6.79 -9.98 7.98
CA ALA A 203 -6.29 -11.13 7.25
C ALA A 203 -5.63 -10.74 5.91
N ALA A 204 -6.20 -9.76 5.20
CA ALA A 204 -5.66 -9.29 3.93
C ALA A 204 -4.24 -8.73 4.03
N LYS A 205 -3.85 -8.19 5.19
CA LYS A 205 -2.48 -7.68 5.44
C LYS A 205 -1.39 -8.75 5.37
N PHE A 206 -1.77 -10.00 5.64
CA PHE A 206 -0.84 -11.13 5.68
C PHE A 206 -0.85 -11.98 4.39
N ASN A 207 -1.74 -11.66 3.45
CA ASN A 207 -1.85 -12.43 2.21
C ASN A 207 -0.72 -12.05 1.23
N GLY A 208 0.08 -13.03 0.82
CA GLY A 208 1.17 -12.83 -0.12
C GLY A 208 2.49 -12.44 0.53
N VAL A 209 2.60 -12.52 1.86
CA VAL A 209 3.86 -12.29 2.58
C VAL A 209 4.84 -13.42 2.22
N LEU A 210 6.00 -13.06 1.68
CA LEU A 210 7.07 -13.99 1.33
C LEU A 210 8.23 -13.76 2.30
N LEU A 211 8.54 -14.77 3.12
CA LEU A 211 9.62 -14.70 4.10
C LEU A 211 10.86 -15.39 3.54
N ALA A 212 11.97 -14.66 3.44
CA ALA A 212 13.26 -15.22 3.11
C ALA A 212 13.81 -16.11 4.24
N PRO A 213 14.76 -17.03 3.97
CA PRO A 213 15.48 -17.74 5.03
C PRO A 213 16.07 -16.80 6.08
N GLY A 214 15.77 -17.06 7.35
CA GLY A 214 16.20 -16.24 8.49
C GLY A 214 15.37 -14.98 8.75
N GLU A 215 14.37 -14.67 7.92
CA GLU A 215 13.48 -13.53 8.14
C GLU A 215 12.45 -13.82 9.23
N GLU A 216 12.21 -12.84 10.10
CA GLU A 216 11.21 -12.94 11.17
C GLU A 216 9.88 -12.31 10.74
N PHE A 217 8.82 -13.10 10.85
CA PHE A 217 7.45 -12.61 10.81
C PHE A 217 7.12 -11.94 12.14
N ILE A 218 6.74 -10.67 12.08
CA ILE A 218 6.28 -9.89 13.23
C ILE A 218 4.83 -9.47 12.97
N PHE A 219 3.88 -10.03 13.72
CA PHE A 219 2.46 -9.84 13.44
C PHE A 219 2.05 -8.37 13.54
N GLY A 220 2.49 -7.65 14.58
CA GLY A 220 2.21 -6.23 14.77
C GLY A 220 2.69 -5.34 13.63
N ASP A 221 3.90 -5.57 13.13
CA ASP A 221 4.52 -4.75 12.07
C ASP A 221 3.75 -4.88 10.74
N LEU A 222 3.35 -6.11 10.39
CA LEU A 222 2.57 -6.37 9.18
C LEU A 222 1.12 -5.89 9.30
N LEU A 223 0.55 -5.96 10.51
CA LEU A 223 -0.81 -5.46 10.76
C LEU A 223 -0.90 -3.94 10.56
N GLY A 224 0.09 -3.21 11.07
CA GLY A 224 0.10 -1.75 11.12
C GLY A 224 -0.95 -1.17 12.06
N ASP A 225 -1.29 0.10 11.85
CA ASP A 225 -2.25 0.83 12.70
C ASP A 225 -3.66 0.24 12.61
N VAL A 226 -4.32 0.17 13.77
CA VAL A 226 -5.68 -0.34 13.91
C VAL A 226 -6.60 0.80 14.34
N GLY A 227 -7.24 1.43 13.36
CA GLY A 227 -8.13 2.55 13.61
C GLY A 227 -9.20 2.71 12.53
N PRO A 228 -10.14 3.66 12.73
CA PRO A 228 -11.20 3.95 11.76
C PRO A 228 -10.64 4.45 10.42
N GLU A 229 -9.51 5.16 10.42
CA GLU A 229 -8.84 5.65 9.20
C GLU A 229 -8.34 4.50 8.32
N GLN A 230 -7.94 3.38 8.94
CA GLN A 230 -7.56 2.16 8.23
C GLN A 230 -8.77 1.29 7.85
N GLY A 231 -9.99 1.71 8.22
CA GLY A 231 -11.24 1.03 7.91
C GLY A 231 -11.71 0.05 8.98
N TYR A 232 -11.03 -0.07 10.12
CA TYR A 232 -11.48 -0.93 11.20
C TYR A 232 -12.76 -0.40 11.82
N ARG A 233 -13.62 -1.34 12.23
CA ARG A 233 -14.87 -1.08 12.93
C ARG A 233 -14.73 -1.35 14.42
N SER A 234 -15.53 -0.64 15.19
CA SER A 234 -15.71 -0.87 16.60
C SER A 234 -16.37 -2.25 16.81
N ALA A 235 -15.72 -3.14 17.57
CA ALA A 235 -16.24 -4.46 17.94
C ALA A 235 -15.83 -4.83 19.37
N THR A 236 -16.50 -5.83 19.95
CA THR A 236 -16.19 -6.29 21.30
C THR A 236 -14.80 -6.93 21.35
N VAL A 237 -13.98 -6.47 22.30
CA VAL A 237 -12.67 -7.02 22.67
C VAL A 237 -12.67 -7.42 24.14
N ILE A 238 -11.75 -8.32 24.51
CA ILE A 238 -11.54 -8.70 25.90
C ILE A 238 -10.26 -8.01 26.38
N LYS A 239 -10.40 -7.08 27.32
CA LYS A 239 -9.29 -6.33 27.92
C LYS A 239 -9.37 -6.46 29.43
N ASP A 240 -8.28 -6.91 30.06
CA ASP A 240 -8.22 -7.19 31.50
C ASP A 240 -9.37 -8.06 32.03
N GLY A 241 -9.83 -9.01 31.22
CA GLY A 241 -10.93 -9.91 31.55
C GLY A 241 -12.33 -9.28 31.47
N LYS A 242 -12.46 -8.08 30.89
CA LYS A 242 -13.76 -7.40 30.64
C LYS A 242 -14.03 -7.28 29.15
N LYS A 243 -15.31 -7.37 28.77
CA LYS A 243 -15.78 -7.05 27.43
C LYS A 243 -15.87 -5.53 27.29
N VAL A 244 -15.08 -4.96 26.40
CA VAL A 244 -15.12 -3.53 26.05
C VAL A 244 -15.21 -3.37 24.54
N GLN A 245 -15.57 -2.18 24.09
CA GLN A 245 -15.77 -1.91 22.69
C GLN A 245 -14.55 -1.12 22.15
N GLU A 246 -13.79 -1.71 21.24
CA GLU A 246 -12.60 -1.09 20.63
C GLU A 246 -12.55 -1.38 19.12
N TYR A 247 -11.77 -0.59 18.37
CA TYR A 247 -11.51 -0.87 16.97
C TYR A 247 -10.66 -2.13 16.80
N GLY A 248 -10.94 -2.92 15.76
CA GLY A 248 -10.14 -4.11 15.46
C GLY A 248 -10.52 -5.37 16.28
N GLY A 249 -11.66 -5.38 16.96
CA GLY A 249 -12.15 -6.62 17.57
C GLY A 249 -12.24 -7.75 16.55
N GLY A 250 -11.60 -8.88 16.86
CA GLY A 250 -11.41 -10.02 15.95
C GLY A 250 -9.94 -10.28 15.56
N ILE A 251 -9.02 -9.32 15.72
CA ILE A 251 -7.61 -9.47 15.31
C ILE A 251 -6.90 -10.64 16.02
N CYS A 252 -7.18 -10.91 17.29
CA CYS A 252 -6.63 -12.07 18.01
C CYS A 252 -7.01 -13.43 17.38
N GLN A 253 -8.11 -13.50 16.62
CA GLN A 253 -8.45 -14.70 15.85
C GLN A 253 -7.53 -14.87 14.65
N VAL A 254 -7.11 -13.77 14.03
CA VAL A 254 -6.16 -13.77 12.91
C VAL A 254 -4.79 -14.26 13.38
N SER A 255 -4.26 -13.72 14.48
CA SER A 255 -3.00 -14.18 15.08
C SER A 255 -3.08 -15.64 15.53
N THR A 256 -4.20 -16.07 16.11
CA THR A 256 -4.44 -17.48 16.46
C THR A 256 -4.42 -18.39 15.24
N THR A 257 -4.99 -17.95 14.11
CA THR A 257 -4.99 -18.73 12.87
C THR A 257 -3.59 -18.81 12.26
N ALA A 258 -2.85 -17.69 12.27
CA ALA A 258 -1.46 -17.63 11.85
C ALA A 258 -0.58 -18.57 12.70
N PHE A 259 -0.72 -18.53 14.04
CA PHE A 259 -0.02 -19.43 14.96
C PHE A 259 -0.30 -20.90 14.66
N ARG A 260 -1.57 -21.26 14.43
CA ARG A 260 -1.93 -22.63 14.05
C ARG A 260 -1.24 -23.10 12.79
N GLY A 261 -1.17 -22.26 11.78
CA GLY A 261 -0.50 -22.58 10.52
C GLY A 261 1.02 -22.65 10.68
N ALA A 262 1.65 -21.68 11.33
CA ALA A 262 3.10 -21.63 11.55
C ALA A 262 3.61 -22.83 12.37
N VAL A 263 2.87 -23.23 13.41
CA VAL A 263 3.19 -24.43 14.20
C VAL A 263 3.15 -25.69 13.35
N LYS A 264 2.11 -25.86 12.53
CA LYS A 264 1.97 -27.01 11.61
C LYS A 264 2.98 -26.97 10.47
N ALA A 265 3.40 -25.78 10.06
CA ALA A 265 4.40 -25.55 9.03
C ALA A 265 5.84 -25.69 9.54
N GLY A 266 6.07 -26.22 10.75
CA GLY A 266 7.42 -26.48 11.27
C GLY A 266 8.23 -25.24 11.69
N LEU A 267 7.73 -24.02 11.43
CA LEU A 267 8.44 -22.76 11.65
C LEU A 267 8.71 -22.50 13.13
N LYS A 268 9.87 -21.92 13.46
CA LYS A 268 10.25 -21.58 14.84
C LYS A 268 9.46 -20.39 15.38
N ILE A 269 8.56 -20.66 16.32
CA ILE A 269 7.84 -19.62 17.07
C ILE A 269 8.80 -18.95 18.06
N THR A 270 8.98 -17.63 17.93
CA THR A 270 9.90 -16.83 18.76
C THR A 270 9.16 -16.06 19.85
N GLU A 271 7.92 -15.65 19.59
CA GLU A 271 7.05 -15.02 20.59
C GLU A 271 5.62 -15.55 20.46
N ARG A 272 5.05 -15.99 21.58
CA ARG A 272 3.65 -16.37 21.69
C ARG A 272 3.15 -16.20 23.12
N ARG A 273 1.96 -15.61 23.25
CA ARG A 273 1.19 -15.57 24.51
C ARG A 273 -0.22 -16.13 24.31
N ASN A 274 -0.72 -16.93 25.26
CA ASN A 274 -2.13 -17.34 25.26
C ASN A 274 -3.05 -16.23 25.77
N HIS A 275 -4.33 -16.31 25.43
CA HIS A 275 -5.35 -15.46 26.02
C HIS A 275 -5.45 -15.67 27.53
N SER A 276 -5.78 -14.60 28.26
CA SER A 276 -5.89 -14.63 29.72
C SER A 276 -7.04 -15.49 30.23
N ILE A 277 -8.09 -15.70 29.43
CA ILE A 277 -9.24 -16.56 29.70
C ILE A 277 -9.45 -17.52 28.53
N ALA A 278 -10.04 -18.69 28.78
CA ALA A 278 -10.37 -19.64 27.74
C ALA A 278 -11.54 -19.11 26.90
N ILE A 279 -11.33 -18.93 25.60
CA ILE A 279 -12.36 -18.42 24.68
C ILE A 279 -12.88 -19.61 23.88
N PRO A 280 -14.17 -19.95 23.94
CA PRO A 280 -14.72 -21.16 23.32
C PRO A 280 -14.41 -21.30 21.82
N VAL A 281 -14.45 -20.20 21.06
CA VAL A 281 -14.18 -20.20 19.61
C VAL A 281 -12.73 -20.55 19.26
N TYR A 282 -11.80 -20.49 20.23
CA TYR A 282 -10.40 -20.87 20.04
C TYR A 282 -10.10 -22.30 20.49
N ALA A 283 -11.12 -23.10 20.77
CA ALA A 283 -10.95 -24.52 21.05
C ALA A 283 -10.22 -25.25 19.89
N PRO A 284 -9.45 -26.30 20.19
CA PRO A 284 -9.10 -26.75 21.55
C PRO A 284 -8.17 -25.76 22.28
N GLN A 285 -8.33 -25.60 23.59
CA GLN A 285 -7.56 -24.61 24.35
C GLN A 285 -6.09 -25.01 24.38
N GLY A 286 -5.18 -24.03 24.30
CA GLY A 286 -3.73 -24.26 24.20
C GLY A 286 -3.15 -23.93 22.84
N PHE A 287 -4.00 -23.83 21.80
CA PHE A 287 -3.59 -23.54 20.42
C PHE A 287 -4.03 -22.14 19.94
N ASP A 288 -3.90 -21.16 20.83
CA ASP A 288 -4.25 -19.76 20.62
C ASP A 288 -3.04 -18.82 20.80
N ALA A 289 -3.09 -17.65 20.16
CA ALA A 289 -2.10 -16.59 20.30
C ALA A 289 -2.81 -15.24 20.39
N THR A 290 -2.64 -14.54 21.50
CA THR A 290 -3.19 -13.19 21.73
C THR A 290 -2.20 -12.13 21.28
N VAL A 291 -2.70 -11.02 20.73
CA VAL A 291 -1.91 -9.89 20.26
C VAL A 291 -2.58 -8.58 20.66
N TYR A 292 -1.77 -7.59 21.06
CA TYR A 292 -2.12 -6.20 21.27
C TYR A 292 -0.87 -5.35 21.01
N PRO A 293 -0.55 -5.06 19.73
CA PRO A 293 0.69 -4.37 19.39
C PRO A 293 0.87 -3.05 20.19
N PRO A 294 2.10 -2.76 20.68
CA PRO A 294 3.32 -3.52 20.42
C PRO A 294 3.49 -4.78 21.31
N ASN A 295 2.72 -4.95 22.40
CA ASN A 295 2.86 -6.09 23.31
C ASN A 295 1.54 -6.46 24.02
N PRO A 296 1.17 -7.76 24.09
CA PRO A 296 1.87 -8.93 23.52
C PRO A 296 1.80 -8.98 21.99
N ASP A 297 2.76 -9.64 21.35
CA ASP A 297 2.79 -9.86 19.91
C ASP A 297 2.88 -11.36 19.57
N PHE A 298 2.81 -11.69 18.27
CA PHE A 298 3.04 -13.03 17.75
C PHE A 298 4.15 -13.00 16.70
N ARG A 299 5.21 -13.77 16.95
CA ARG A 299 6.41 -13.79 16.11
C ARG A 299 6.90 -15.20 15.82
N PHE A 300 7.42 -15.40 14.62
CA PHE A 300 8.13 -16.61 14.24
C PHE A 300 9.16 -16.32 13.16
N ILE A 301 10.22 -17.11 13.09
CA ILE A 301 11.27 -16.98 12.08
C ILE A 301 11.13 -18.09 11.04
N ASN A 302 11.38 -17.76 9.77
CA ASN A 302 11.61 -18.76 8.74
C ASN A 302 12.99 -19.40 8.96
N ASP A 303 13.05 -20.45 9.77
CA ASP A 303 14.28 -21.22 10.03
C ASP A 303 14.55 -22.31 8.98
N THR A 304 13.89 -22.27 7.82
CA THR A 304 14.13 -23.17 6.68
C THR A 304 15.18 -22.59 5.72
N SER A 305 15.67 -23.40 4.78
CA SER A 305 16.65 -22.98 3.76
C SER A 305 16.01 -22.31 2.53
N ASN A 306 14.67 -22.27 2.43
CA ASN A 306 13.95 -21.71 1.29
C ASN A 306 12.94 -20.64 1.71
N ASN A 307 12.36 -19.93 0.73
CA ASN A 307 11.32 -18.96 1.03
C ASN A 307 10.04 -19.64 1.54
N VAL A 308 9.31 -18.94 2.40
CA VAL A 308 7.98 -19.35 2.86
C VAL A 308 6.96 -18.29 2.45
N LEU A 309 6.00 -18.68 1.62
CA LEU A 309 4.86 -17.84 1.24
C LEU A 309 3.69 -18.09 2.20
N ILE A 310 3.15 -17.00 2.74
CA ILE A 310 1.92 -17.01 3.55
C ILE A 310 0.77 -16.53 2.68
N GLN A 311 -0.28 -17.34 2.59
CA GLN A 311 -1.53 -16.98 1.94
C GLN A 311 -2.68 -17.08 2.92
N THR A 312 -3.59 -16.11 2.88
CA THR A 312 -4.81 -16.14 3.67
C THR A 312 -6.00 -16.38 2.77
N LYS A 313 -6.97 -17.18 3.24
CA LYS A 313 -8.22 -17.47 2.53
C LYS A 313 -9.37 -17.34 3.50
N ILE A 314 -10.47 -16.77 3.00
CA ILE A 314 -11.74 -16.79 3.71
C ILE A 314 -12.75 -17.57 2.87
N LYS A 315 -13.26 -18.68 3.42
CA LYS A 315 -14.27 -19.54 2.80
C LYS A 315 -15.49 -19.60 3.72
N GLY A 316 -16.55 -18.89 3.35
CA GLY A 316 -17.67 -18.66 4.27
C GLY A 316 -17.21 -17.95 5.53
N TYR A 317 -17.39 -18.57 6.70
CA TYR A 317 -16.94 -18.06 8.00
C TYR A 317 -15.62 -18.69 8.49
N LYS A 318 -14.88 -19.37 7.62
CA LYS A 318 -13.57 -19.94 7.96
C LYS A 318 -12.46 -19.00 7.52
N LEU A 319 -11.60 -18.63 8.47
CA LEU A 319 -10.32 -17.99 8.20
C LEU A 319 -9.24 -19.07 8.13
N ILE A 320 -8.46 -19.05 7.05
CA ILE A 320 -7.44 -20.04 6.75
C ILE A 320 -6.12 -19.32 6.48
N PHE A 321 -5.04 -19.81 7.08
CA PHE A 321 -3.66 -19.43 6.76
C PHE A 321 -2.94 -20.65 6.19
N GLU A 322 -2.38 -20.52 5.00
CA GLU A 322 -1.61 -21.54 4.30
C GLU A 322 -0.16 -21.08 4.17
N PHE A 323 0.76 -21.97 4.49
CA PHE A 323 2.20 -21.73 4.43
C PHE A 323 2.78 -22.62 3.34
N TYR A 324 3.27 -22.02 2.26
CA TYR A 324 3.88 -22.72 1.12
C TYR A 324 5.40 -22.55 1.15
N GLY A 325 6.13 -23.60 0.80
CA GLY A 325 7.59 -23.61 0.78
C GLY A 325 8.14 -24.94 0.32
N THR A 326 9.42 -25.20 0.59
CA THR A 326 10.07 -26.47 0.30
C THR A 326 10.02 -27.35 1.54
N LYS A 327 9.54 -28.58 1.39
CA LYS A 327 9.46 -29.53 2.50
C LYS A 327 10.86 -30.01 2.90
N GLU A 328 11.30 -29.69 4.11
CA GLU A 328 12.64 -30.05 4.64
C GLU A 328 12.63 -31.12 5.75
N TRP A 329 11.44 -31.49 6.21
CA TRP A 329 11.16 -32.50 7.23
C TRP A 329 10.11 -33.47 6.72
N ASP A 330 10.11 -34.69 7.22
CA ASP A 330 9.16 -35.73 6.83
C ASP A 330 7.77 -35.46 7.40
N GLU A 331 7.73 -35.07 8.68
CA GLU A 331 6.50 -34.92 9.45
C GLU A 331 6.64 -33.83 10.53
N VAL A 332 5.55 -33.07 10.75
CA VAL A 332 5.34 -32.27 11.97
C VAL A 332 4.24 -32.93 12.78
N LYS A 333 4.63 -33.68 13.80
CA LYS A 333 3.71 -34.41 14.67
C LYS A 333 3.24 -33.53 15.81
N LEU A 334 1.96 -33.18 15.82
CA LEU A 334 1.35 -32.44 16.93
C LEU A 334 0.97 -33.39 18.07
N ILE A 335 1.26 -32.96 19.29
CA ILE A 335 0.89 -33.65 20.53
C ILE A 335 0.05 -32.67 21.35
N GLY A 336 -1.26 -32.93 21.38
CA GLY A 336 -2.25 -32.04 21.99
C GLY A 336 -2.86 -31.01 21.01
N PRO A 337 -3.40 -29.90 21.53
CA PRO A 337 -3.27 -29.47 22.91
C PRO A 337 -4.08 -30.34 23.89
N THR A 338 -3.55 -30.55 25.09
CA THR A 338 -4.21 -31.28 26.17
C THR A 338 -4.58 -30.32 27.28
N GLU A 339 -5.88 -30.25 27.59
CA GLU A 339 -6.45 -29.45 28.67
C GLU A 339 -6.33 -30.21 30.00
N TYR A 340 -5.93 -29.52 31.08
CA TYR A 340 -5.78 -30.09 32.42
C TYR A 340 -6.01 -29.04 33.51
N ASP A 341 -6.13 -29.46 34.77
CA ASP A 341 -6.39 -28.56 35.92
C ASP A 341 -7.61 -27.65 35.68
N LYS A 342 -8.65 -28.20 35.03
CA LYS A 342 -9.89 -27.47 34.73
C LYS A 342 -10.77 -27.43 35.97
N LYS A 343 -11.12 -26.21 36.39
CA LYS A 343 -11.93 -25.94 37.58
C LYS A 343 -13.33 -25.47 37.20
N GLU A 344 -14.24 -25.49 38.18
CA GLU A 344 -15.63 -25.04 38.01
C GLU A 344 -15.73 -23.56 37.64
N ASP A 345 -14.78 -22.73 38.07
CA ASP A 345 -14.71 -21.30 37.76
C ASP A 345 -14.24 -20.99 36.32
N GLY A 346 -14.02 -22.03 35.51
CA GLY A 346 -13.56 -21.93 34.13
C GLY A 346 -12.05 -21.76 33.97
N SER A 347 -11.29 -21.61 35.06
CA SER A 347 -9.82 -21.62 35.00
C SER A 347 -9.31 -23.01 34.63
N MET A 348 -8.23 -23.03 33.86
CA MET A 348 -7.65 -24.27 33.34
C MET A 348 -6.24 -24.03 32.82
N LYS A 349 -5.52 -25.12 32.59
CA LYS A 349 -4.23 -25.11 31.89
C LYS A 349 -4.34 -25.94 30.61
N ALA A 350 -3.46 -25.66 29.66
CA ALA A 350 -3.31 -26.50 28.49
C ALA A 350 -1.83 -26.63 28.10
N ILE A 351 -1.50 -27.73 27.45
CA ILE A 351 -0.15 -27.96 26.91
C ILE A 351 -0.26 -28.42 25.45
N LEU A 352 0.44 -27.73 24.57
CA LEU A 352 0.64 -28.10 23.17
C LEU A 352 2.11 -28.42 22.99
N SER A 353 2.43 -29.54 22.34
CA SER A 353 3.78 -29.80 21.88
C SER A 353 3.78 -30.20 20.40
N ARG A 354 4.93 -30.06 19.75
CA ARG A 354 5.18 -30.68 18.45
C ARG A 354 6.55 -31.34 18.43
N GLU A 355 6.66 -32.37 17.60
CA GLU A 355 7.92 -33.00 17.22
C GLU A 355 8.09 -32.87 15.70
N ILE A 356 9.24 -32.37 15.26
CA ILE A 356 9.61 -32.34 13.84
C ILE A 356 10.50 -33.54 13.57
N ILE A 357 10.09 -34.37 12.62
CA ILE A 357 10.76 -35.62 12.27
C ILE A 357 11.44 -35.44 10.91
N LYS A 358 12.72 -35.79 10.83
CA LYS A 358 13.52 -35.79 9.61
C LYS A 358 14.45 -36.99 9.62
N ASP A 359 14.49 -37.72 8.50
CA ASP A 359 15.26 -38.95 8.33
C ASP A 359 14.92 -40.00 9.41
N GLY A 360 13.64 -40.04 9.81
CA GLY A 360 13.11 -40.95 10.84
C GLY A 360 13.46 -40.57 12.29
N ALA A 361 14.17 -39.46 12.53
CA ALA A 361 14.56 -39.00 13.87
C ALA A 361 13.86 -37.68 14.25
N VAL A 362 13.58 -37.48 15.54
CA VAL A 362 13.08 -36.20 16.05
C VAL A 362 14.24 -35.20 16.08
N VAL A 363 14.17 -34.17 15.23
CA VAL A 363 15.21 -33.13 15.12
C VAL A 363 14.87 -31.86 15.90
N LYS A 364 13.59 -31.64 16.21
CA LYS A 364 13.14 -30.49 17.00
C LYS A 364 11.92 -30.85 17.84
N LYS A 365 11.85 -30.33 19.05
CA LYS A 365 10.71 -30.45 19.94
C LYS A 365 10.38 -29.10 20.55
N ASP A 366 9.15 -28.67 20.38
CA ASP A 366 8.64 -27.42 20.95
C ASP A 366 7.46 -27.72 21.89
N THR A 367 7.35 -26.96 22.98
CA THR A 367 6.26 -27.08 23.95
C THR A 367 5.76 -25.69 24.35
N TRP A 368 4.47 -25.45 24.14
CA TRP A 368 3.76 -24.25 24.59
C TRP A 368 2.80 -24.61 25.72
N ARG A 369 2.95 -23.92 26.84
CA ARG A 369 2.03 -24.03 27.98
C ARG A 369 1.10 -22.82 27.99
N SER A 370 -0.18 -23.07 28.28
CA SER A 370 -1.19 -22.04 28.48
C SER A 370 -1.75 -22.12 29.89
N THR A 371 -2.04 -20.98 30.48
CA THR A 371 -2.81 -20.86 31.73
C THR A 371 -3.92 -19.86 31.52
N TYR A 372 -5.15 -20.29 31.80
CA TYR A 372 -6.37 -19.51 31.65
C TYR A 372 -6.94 -19.21 33.04
N LYS A 373 -7.24 -17.94 33.28
CA LYS A 373 -7.85 -17.43 34.51
C LYS A 373 -9.35 -17.75 34.54
N PRO A 374 -9.99 -17.67 35.72
CA PRO A 374 -11.42 -17.84 35.86
C PRO A 374 -12.18 -16.87 34.96
N THR A 375 -13.28 -17.33 34.36
CA THR A 375 -14.22 -16.46 33.67
C THR A 375 -15.14 -15.85 34.72
N LYS A 376 -15.16 -14.52 34.86
CA LYS A 376 -16.07 -13.82 35.80
C LYS A 376 -17.58 -13.98 35.48
N GLU A 377 -17.93 -14.82 34.51
CA GLU A 377 -19.30 -15.21 34.14
C GLU A 377 -19.70 -16.59 34.72
N ALA A 378 -19.04 -17.08 35.79
CA ALA A 378 -19.67 -18.10 36.62
C ALA A 378 -20.93 -17.47 37.24
N PRO A 379 -22.14 -18.07 37.08
CA PRO A 379 -23.29 -17.58 37.83
C PRO A 379 -22.95 -17.69 39.31
N VAL A 380 -22.95 -16.56 40.02
CA VAL A 380 -23.07 -16.58 41.47
C VAL A 380 -24.42 -17.23 41.72
N ASN A 381 -24.41 -18.49 42.14
CA ASN A 381 -25.62 -19.15 42.63
C ASN A 381 -26.14 -18.28 43.79
N PRO A 382 -27.33 -17.66 43.71
CA PRO A 382 -27.84 -16.82 44.79
C PRO A 382 -28.17 -17.61 46.06
N LEU A 383 -28.09 -18.95 46.03
CA LEU A 383 -28.33 -19.82 47.17
C LEU A 383 -27.41 -21.05 47.11
N GLN A 384 -26.23 -20.96 47.75
CA GLN A 384 -25.58 -22.07 48.44
C GLN A 384 -24.53 -21.58 49.43
#